data_AF-A0A3A4J9P7-F1
#
_entry.id   AF-A0A3A4J9P7-F1
#
_cell.length_a   1.000
_cell.length_b   1.000
_cell.length_c   1.000
_cell.angle_alpha   90.00
_cell.angle_beta   90.00
_cell.angle_gamma   90.00
#
_symmetry.space_group_name_H-M   'P 1'
#
loop_
_entity.id
_entity.type
_entity.pdbx_description
1 polymer ?
#
loop_
_entity_poly.entity_id
_entity_poly.type
_entity_poly.pdbx_seq_one_letter_code
_entity_poly.pdbx_strand_id
1 'polypeptide(L)'
;MNVLLLSASPHKEKSSTFLLAKEALRGLKEEGATSETLHLDDFEVFFCKHCEACHKRILRCSIKDGVQTLLEKMLNADGILFASPNYINQVTGSMKTLFDRSAHFIHCKR
;
A
#
# COMPACT_ATOMS: atom_id res chain seq x y z
N MET A 1 6.68 -13.79 10.83
CA MET A 1 6.08 -13.19 9.63
C MET A 1 5.56 -11.81 10.00
N ASN A 2 5.99 -10.79 9.27
CA ASN A 2 5.51 -9.42 9.42
C ASN A 2 4.56 -9.06 8.26
N VAL A 3 3.32 -8.69 8.58
CA VAL A 3 2.27 -8.37 7.60
C VAL A 3 1.98 -6.87 7.60
N LEU A 4 2.04 -6.25 6.42
CA LEU A 4 1.66 -4.85 6.25
C LEU A 4 0.21 -4.76 5.75
N LEU A 5 -0.67 -4.13 6.52
CA LEU A 5 -2.00 -3.73 6.09
C LEU A 5 -1.96 -2.31 5.52
N LEU A 6 -2.36 -2.16 4.25
CA LEU A 6 -2.53 -0.88 3.58
C LEU A 6 -4.03 -0.59 3.39
N SER A 7 -4.57 0.31 4.19
CA SER A 7 -5.98 0.71 4.15
C SER A 7 -6.19 1.95 3.30
N ALA A 8 -6.98 1.83 2.24
CA ALA A 8 -7.25 2.90 1.28
C ALA A 8 -8.57 3.65 1.53
N SER A 9 -9.19 3.40 2.69
CA SER A 9 -10.45 4.03 3.05
C SER A 9 -10.23 5.32 3.85
N PRO A 10 -10.80 6.46 3.43
CA PRO A 10 -10.69 7.72 4.17
C PRO A 10 -11.45 7.67 5.51
N HIS A 11 -12.41 6.75 5.65
CA HIS A 11 -13.18 6.58 6.91
C HIS A 11 -12.41 5.87 8.04
N LYS A 12 -11.18 5.40 7.81
CA LYS A 12 -10.29 4.77 8.82
C LYS A 12 -11.03 3.74 9.69
N GLU A 13 -11.05 3.90 11.02
CA GLU A 13 -11.70 2.99 11.98
C GLU A 13 -13.22 2.80 11.74
N LYS A 14 -13.89 3.71 11.02
CA LYS A 14 -15.31 3.57 10.67
C LYS A 14 -15.54 2.83 9.35
N SER A 15 -14.48 2.43 8.65
CA SER A 15 -14.58 1.74 7.37
C SER A 15 -14.86 0.25 7.54
N SER A 16 -15.95 -0.24 6.95
CA SER A 16 -16.25 -1.67 6.92
C SER A 16 -15.14 -2.50 6.27
N THR A 17 -14.48 -1.98 5.22
CA THR A 17 -13.35 -2.66 4.59
C THR A 17 -12.18 -2.80 5.54
N PHE A 18 -11.87 -1.74 6.30
CA PHE A 18 -10.78 -1.77 7.27
C PHE A 18 -11.09 -2.70 8.44
N LEU A 19 -12.34 -2.68 8.94
CA LEU A 19 -12.77 -3.58 10.01
C LEU A 19 -12.66 -5.05 9.59
N LEU A 20 -13.05 -5.40 8.36
CA LEU A 20 -12.85 -6.75 7.82
C LEU A 20 -11.36 -7.12 7.72
N ALA A 21 -10.51 -6.18 7.30
CA ALA A 21 -9.07 -6.42 7.24
C ALA A 21 -8.46 -6.63 8.64
N LYS A 22 -8.96 -5.95 9.69
CA LYS A 22 -8.53 -6.17 11.08
C LYS A 22 -8.87 -7.58 11.57
N GLU A 23 -10.00 -8.14 11.15
CA GLU A 23 -10.35 -9.53 11.50
C GLU A 23 -9.37 -10.53 10.84
N ALA A 24 -8.94 -10.27 9.61
CA ALA A 24 -7.89 -11.07 8.97
C ALA A 24 -6.55 -10.96 9.71
N LEU A 25 -6.17 -9.74 10.15
CA LEU A 25 -4.99 -9.55 11.00
C LEU A 25 -5.12 -10.25 12.35
N ARG A 26 -6.33 -10.34 12.93
CA ARG A 26 -6.55 -11.09 14.19
C ARG A 26 -6.22 -12.57 14.00
N GLY A 27 -6.74 -13.20 12.94
CA GLY A 27 -6.42 -14.60 12.64
C GLY A 27 -4.92 -14.83 12.40
N LEU A 28 -4.26 -13.93 11.65
CA LEU A 28 -2.81 -14.01 11.44
C LEU A 28 -2.01 -13.86 12.75
N LYS A 29 -2.48 -13.00 13.66
CA LYS A 29 -1.86 -12.83 14.98
C LYS A 29 -1.98 -14.09 15.84
N GLU A 30 -3.09 -14.82 15.76
CA GLU A 30 -3.28 -16.09 16.46
C GLU A 30 -2.24 -17.15 16.03
N GLU A 31 -1.77 -17.08 14.77
CA GLU A 31 -0.69 -17.91 14.22
C GLU A 31 0.72 -17.34 14.49
N GLY A 32 0.85 -16.29 15.32
CA GLY A 32 2.12 -15.69 15.70
C GLY A 32 2.70 -14.67 14.72
N ALA A 33 1.92 -14.19 13.74
CA ALA A 33 2.35 -13.09 12.88
C ALA A 33 2.29 -11.73 13.63
N THR A 34 3.18 -10.81 13.25
CA THR A 34 3.08 -9.40 13.62
C THR A 34 2.49 -8.61 12.46
N SER A 35 1.87 -7.47 12.76
CA SER A 35 1.30 -6.62 11.72
C SER A 35 1.51 -5.13 11.96
N GLU A 36 1.78 -4.38 10.89
CA GLU A 36 1.75 -2.93 10.84
C GLU A 36 0.57 -2.47 9.98
N THR A 37 -0.13 -1.41 10.38
CA THR A 37 -1.24 -0.84 9.61
C THR A 37 -0.89 0.58 9.20
N LEU A 38 -1.01 0.89 7.92
CA LEU A 38 -0.92 2.25 7.38
C LEU A 38 -2.23 2.61 6.67
N HIS A 39 -2.76 3.79 6.95
CA HIS A 39 -3.86 4.36 6.18
C HIS A 39 -3.28 5.23 5.07
N LEU A 40 -3.62 4.95 3.81
CA LEU A 40 -3.11 5.73 2.68
C LEU A 40 -3.57 7.20 2.72
N ASP A 41 -4.69 7.47 3.41
CA ASP A 41 -5.21 8.82 3.65
C ASP A 41 -4.26 9.69 4.51
N ASP A 42 -3.31 9.08 5.23
CA ASP A 42 -2.28 9.80 6.00
C ASP A 42 -1.08 10.23 5.16
N PHE A 43 -1.03 9.85 3.88
CA PHE A 43 0.09 10.10 3.00
C PHE A 43 -0.34 10.92 1.79
N GLU A 44 0.40 11.98 1.50
CA GLU A 44 0.28 12.64 0.20
C GLU A 44 1.01 11.78 -0.84
N VAL A 45 0.29 11.29 -1.84
CA VAL A 45 0.85 10.52 -2.95
C VAL A 45 0.32 11.08 -4.26
N PHE A 46 1.21 11.63 -5.08
CA PHE A 46 0.85 12.16 -6.39
C PHE A 46 0.73 11.05 -7.44
N PHE A 47 0.04 11.34 -8.54
CA PHE A 47 -0.03 10.42 -9.67
C PHE A 47 1.34 10.17 -10.31
N CYS A 48 1.50 8.97 -10.85
CA CYS A 48 2.68 8.63 -11.64
C CYS A 48 2.73 9.50 -12.89
N LYS A 49 3.92 10.06 -13.20
CA LYS A 49 4.16 10.89 -14.38
C LYS A 49 4.76 10.12 -15.56
N HIS A 50 4.92 8.80 -15.43
CA HIS A 50 5.58 7.95 -16.43
C HIS A 50 6.93 8.52 -16.92
N CYS A 51 7.72 9.10 -16.01
CA CYS A 51 9.01 9.73 -16.35
C CYS A 51 10.18 8.73 -16.38
N GLU A 52 9.92 7.47 -16.04
CA GLU A 52 10.88 6.35 -15.99
C GLU A 52 12.11 6.55 -15.09
N ALA A 53 12.13 7.61 -14.26
CA ALA A 53 13.26 7.89 -13.38
C ALA A 53 13.53 6.73 -12.40
N CYS A 54 12.49 6.06 -11.91
CA CYS A 54 12.58 4.90 -11.03
C CYS A 54 13.10 3.62 -11.72
N HIS A 55 13.08 3.55 -13.05
CA HIS A 55 13.71 2.46 -13.79
C HIS A 55 15.23 2.67 -13.90
N LYS A 56 15.65 3.94 -14.01
CA LYS A 56 17.07 4.34 -14.12
C LYS A 56 17.76 4.38 -12.75
N ARG A 57 17.06 4.88 -11.73
CA ARG A 57 17.49 4.94 -10.33
C ARG A 57 16.63 3.94 -9.56
N ILE A 58 17.11 2.70 -9.48
CA ILE A 58 16.43 1.56 -8.84
C ILE A 58 15.78 2.01 -7.53
N LEU A 59 14.49 1.74 -7.38
CA LEU A 59 13.70 1.98 -6.17
C LEU A 59 13.63 3.44 -5.67
N ARG A 60 13.93 4.43 -6.52
CA ARG A 60 13.80 5.85 -6.15
C ARG A 60 12.97 6.62 -7.17
N CYS A 61 11.77 7.03 -6.76
CA CYS A 61 10.97 7.97 -7.52
C CYS A 61 11.58 9.38 -7.46
N SER A 62 11.51 10.13 -8.56
CA SER A 62 11.95 11.53 -8.57
C SER A 62 10.92 12.50 -7.97
N ILE A 63 9.67 12.05 -7.84
CA ILE A 63 8.60 12.80 -7.17
C ILE A 63 8.81 12.66 -5.66
N LYS A 64 8.91 13.81 -4.98
CA LYS A 64 9.08 13.87 -3.51
C LYS A 64 7.71 13.91 -2.85
N ASP A 65 7.25 12.77 -2.37
CA ASP A 65 5.98 12.59 -1.67
C ASP A 65 6.05 11.36 -0.76
N GLY A 66 4.91 10.97 -0.18
CA GLY A 66 4.82 9.85 0.75
C GLY A 66 5.04 8.47 0.13
N VAL A 67 5.17 8.34 -1.20
CA VAL A 67 5.25 6.99 -1.82
C VAL A 67 6.50 6.23 -1.39
N GLN A 68 7.62 6.92 -1.20
CA GLN A 68 8.89 6.25 -0.92
C GLN A 68 8.80 5.46 0.39
N THR A 69 8.23 6.08 1.42
CA THR A 69 7.96 5.44 2.72
C THR A 69 7.04 4.23 2.56
N LEU A 70 5.95 4.35 1.78
CA LEU A 70 5.02 3.25 1.55
C LEU A 70 5.70 2.07 0.82
N LEU A 71 6.48 2.35 -0.22
CA LEU A 71 7.20 1.33 -0.98
C LEU A 71 8.27 0.62 -0.13
N GLU A 72 9.00 1.35 0.70
CA GLU A 72 9.97 0.77 1.64
C GLU A 72 9.29 -0.13 2.68
N LYS A 73 8.13 0.26 3.19
CA LYS A 73 7.32 -0.58 4.09
C LYS A 73 6.83 -1.84 3.40
N MET A 74 6.37 -1.73 2.16
CA MET A 74 5.94 -2.88 1.35
C MET A 74 7.09 -3.87 1.10
N LEU A 75 8.29 -3.39 0.80
CA LEU A 75 9.46 -4.24 0.56
C LEU A 75 9.94 -5.00 1.81
N ASN A 76 9.79 -4.40 2.99
CA ASN A 76 10.24 -5.00 4.24
C ASN A 76 9.20 -5.94 4.88
N ALA A 77 8.02 -6.09 4.27
CA ALA A 77 6.96 -6.96 4.77
C ALA A 77 7.06 -8.37 4.15
N ASP A 78 6.81 -9.40 4.95
CA ASP A 78 6.73 -10.79 4.48
C ASP A 78 5.39 -11.06 3.75
N GLY A 79 4.36 -10.26 4.06
CA GLY A 79 3.06 -10.30 3.43
C GLY A 79 2.39 -8.93 3.44
N ILE A 80 1.52 -8.68 2.47
CA ILE A 80 0.80 -7.41 2.33
C ILE A 80 -0.70 -7.69 2.20
N LEU A 81 -1.50 -7.02 3.03
CA LEU A 81 -2.95 -7.01 2.96
C LEU A 81 -3.42 -5.66 2.40
N PHE A 82 -3.89 -5.64 1.16
CA PHE A 82 -4.48 -4.43 0.58
C PHE A 82 -5.98 -4.36 0.91
N ALA A 83 -6.37 -3.33 1.65
CA ALA A 83 -7.75 -3.11 2.07
C ALA A 83 -8.32 -1.86 1.37
N SER A 84 -9.08 -2.08 0.30
CA SER A 84 -9.69 -1.00 -0.48
C SER A 84 -11.21 -1.15 -0.55
N PRO A 85 -11.99 -0.11 -0.22
CA PRO A 85 -13.38 -0.03 -0.62
C PRO A 85 -13.53 -0.28 -2.12
N ASN A 86 -14.67 -0.86 -2.51
CA ASN A 86 -15.08 -0.93 -3.91
C ASN A 86 -15.78 0.38 -4.26
N TYR A 87 -15.13 1.21 -5.08
CA TYR A 87 -15.72 2.41 -5.67
C TYR A 87 -15.86 2.20 -7.17
N ILE A 88 -17.09 2.08 -7.66
CA ILE A 88 -17.43 1.89 -9.08
C ILE A 88 -16.70 0.65 -9.67
N ASN A 89 -16.87 -0.51 -9.02
CA ASN A 89 -16.28 -1.79 -9.42
C ASN A 89 -14.74 -1.78 -9.50
N GLN A 90 -14.10 -0.89 -8.77
CA GLN A 90 -12.65 -0.75 -8.71
C GLN A 90 -12.18 -0.50 -7.29
N VAL A 91 -10.86 -0.64 -7.08
CA VAL A 91 -10.20 -0.11 -5.89
C VAL A 91 -10.35 1.41 -5.84
N THR A 92 -10.13 2.01 -4.68
CA THR A 92 -10.14 3.47 -4.55
C THR A 92 -9.03 4.10 -5.38
N GLY A 93 -9.23 5.37 -5.76
CA GLY A 93 -8.22 6.14 -6.51
C GLY A 93 -6.87 6.20 -5.78
N SER A 94 -6.86 6.27 -4.44
CA SER A 94 -5.63 6.25 -3.63
C SER A 94 -4.88 4.93 -3.75
N MET A 95 -5.57 3.79 -3.66
CA MET A 95 -4.95 2.48 -3.86
C MET A 95 -4.43 2.32 -5.29
N LYS A 96 -5.21 2.72 -6.30
CA LYS A 96 -4.76 2.69 -7.70
C LYS A 96 -3.54 3.57 -7.94
N THR A 97 -3.47 4.73 -7.30
CA THR A 97 -2.33 5.65 -7.38
C THR A 97 -1.08 5.02 -6.78
N LEU A 98 -1.19 4.36 -5.62
CA LEU A 98 -0.09 3.59 -5.06
C LEU A 98 0.38 2.49 -6.02
N PHE A 99 -0.54 1.74 -6.64
CA PHE A 99 -0.20 0.71 -7.63
C PHE A 99 0.50 1.28 -8.86
N ASP A 100 0.05 2.42 -9.39
CA ASP A 100 0.72 3.08 -10.52
C ASP A 100 2.12 3.58 -10.16
N ARG A 101 2.35 3.86 -8.87
CA ARG A 101 3.65 4.27 -8.34
C ARG A 101 4.54 3.08 -7.91
N SER A 102 4.03 1.85 -7.91
CA SER A 102 4.76 0.63 -7.55
C SER A 102 5.24 -0.19 -8.76
N ALA A 103 5.08 0.33 -9.98
CA ALA A 103 5.46 -0.33 -11.23
C ALA A 103 6.90 -0.89 -11.26
N HIS A 104 7.81 -0.29 -10.50
CA HIS A 104 9.18 -0.78 -10.32
C HIS A 104 9.24 -2.24 -9.83
N PHE A 105 8.38 -2.65 -8.89
CA PHE A 105 8.38 -4.01 -8.34
C PHE A 105 8.04 -5.05 -9.42
N ILE A 106 7.22 -4.69 -10.40
CA ILE A 106 6.80 -5.59 -11.47
C ILE A 106 7.80 -5.58 -12.63
N HIS A 107 8.25 -4.39 -13.05
CA HIS A 107 9.11 -4.24 -14.23
C HIS A 107 10.57 -4.56 -13.94
N CYS A 108 11.09 -4.15 -12.79
CA CYS A 108 12.49 -4.36 -12.45
C CYS A 108 12.71 -5.67 -11.68
N LYS A 109 11.66 -6.28 -11.13
CA LYS A 109 11.70 -7.54 -10.35
C LYS A 109 12.83 -7.56 -9.31
N ARG A 110 13.06 -6.43 -8.67
CA ARG A 110 14.06 -6.25 -7.61
C ARG A 110 13.36 -5.71 -6.38
#